data_AF-A0A1N6S3W1-F1
#
_entry.id   AF-A0A1N6S3W1-F1
#
_cell.length_a   1.000
_cell.length_b   1.000
_cell.length_c   1.000
_cell.angle_alpha   90.00
_cell.angle_beta   90.00
_cell.angle_gamma   90.00
#
_symmetry.space_group_name_H-M   'P 1'
#
loop_
_entity.id
_entity.type
_entity.pdbx_description
1 polymer ?
#
loop_
_entity_poly.entity_id
_entity_poly.type
_entity_poly.pdbx_seq_one_letter_code
_entity_poly.pdbx_strand_id
1 'polypeptide(L)'
;MEEQWKVLKYNPNYVVSNLGRVRNNKSGRILSNRPDNKGYCRISINVDGKYKDFKIHRLVAENFILNDKPHEKTEINHIDGVKSNNSFLNLEWITPSQNMKHAFKSGLHSHVGEKNSNLTLSDESVLKIWSSDLTPKQVAEKYNISYGYATRLVKKQVRRYLLESD
;
A
#
# COMPACT_ATOMS: atom_id res chain seq x y z
N MET A 1 -25.56 -9.33 7.35
CA MET A 1 -24.59 -10.09 8.17
C MET A 1 -24.59 -9.49 9.56
N GLU A 2 -24.60 -10.32 10.59
CA GLU A 2 -24.56 -9.85 11.98
C GLU A 2 -23.16 -9.37 12.37
N GLU A 3 -23.11 -8.40 13.29
CA GLU A 3 -21.84 -7.92 13.82
C GLU A 3 -21.28 -8.91 14.84
N GLN A 4 -20.09 -9.41 14.57
CA GLN A 4 -19.37 -10.35 15.42
C GLN A 4 -18.23 -9.63 16.12
N TRP A 5 -18.01 -9.95 17.41
CA TRP A 5 -17.00 -9.32 18.24
C TRP A 5 -15.96 -10.36 18.70
N LYS A 6 -14.68 -10.01 18.64
CA LYS A 6 -13.55 -10.86 19.10
C LYS A 6 -12.66 -10.10 20.08
N VAL A 7 -12.17 -10.80 21.10
CA VAL A 7 -11.28 -10.27 22.12
C VAL A 7 -9.90 -9.99 21.53
N LEU A 8 -9.34 -8.82 21.84
CA LEU A 8 -8.00 -8.46 21.40
C LEU A 8 -6.95 -9.19 22.24
N LYS A 9 -6.02 -9.88 21.57
CA LYS A 9 -4.87 -10.57 22.19
C LYS A 9 -3.97 -9.67 23.05
N TYR A 10 -4.01 -8.35 22.82
CA TYR A 10 -3.18 -7.38 23.53
C TYR A 10 -3.74 -6.95 24.87
N ASN A 11 -5.08 -6.95 25.01
CA ASN A 11 -5.75 -6.65 26.27
C ASN A 11 -7.18 -7.20 26.20
N PRO A 12 -7.54 -8.17 27.07
CA PRO A 12 -8.84 -8.84 27.02
C PRO A 12 -10.02 -7.93 27.35
N ASN A 13 -9.77 -6.74 27.90
CA ASN A 13 -10.81 -5.74 28.15
C ASN A 13 -11.29 -5.03 26.87
N TYR A 14 -10.67 -5.29 25.72
CA TYR A 14 -11.07 -4.68 24.45
C TYR A 14 -11.47 -5.75 23.45
N VAL A 15 -12.51 -5.48 22.69
CA VAL A 15 -12.98 -6.33 21.59
C VAL A 15 -13.06 -5.52 20.30
N VAL A 16 -12.81 -6.19 19.18
CA VAL A 16 -12.94 -5.63 17.81
C VAL A 16 -14.07 -6.34 17.08
N SER A 17 -14.85 -5.59 16.31
CA SER A 17 -15.90 -6.15 15.48
C SER A 17 -15.46 -6.41 14.05
N ASN A 18 -16.14 -7.33 13.38
CA ASN A 18 -15.99 -7.58 11.95
C ASN A 18 -16.33 -6.35 11.08
N LEU A 19 -17.01 -5.34 11.62
CA LEU A 19 -17.32 -4.07 10.96
C LEU A 19 -16.29 -2.97 11.25
N GLY A 20 -15.21 -3.27 11.98
CA GLY A 20 -14.14 -2.30 12.26
C GLY A 20 -14.43 -1.37 13.44
N ARG A 21 -15.32 -1.75 14.35
CA ARG A 21 -15.51 -1.04 15.63
C ARG A 21 -14.64 -1.66 16.71
N VAL A 22 -14.11 -0.85 17.61
CA VAL A 22 -13.40 -1.32 18.81
C VAL A 22 -14.14 -0.80 20.02
N ARG A 23 -14.38 -1.65 21.02
CA ARG A 23 -15.04 -1.25 22.27
C ARG A 23 -14.30 -1.79 23.48
N ASN A 24 -14.43 -1.08 24.58
CA ASN A 24 -14.06 -1.60 25.89
C ASN A 24 -15.18 -2.53 26.37
N ASN A 25 -14.85 -3.80 26.60
CA ASN A 25 -15.81 -4.83 26.99
C ASN A 25 -16.32 -4.67 28.42
N LYS A 26 -15.59 -3.97 29.29
CA LYS A 26 -16.02 -3.70 30.67
C LYS A 26 -17.00 -2.53 30.75
N SER A 27 -16.72 -1.43 30.05
CA SER A 27 -17.57 -0.22 30.09
C SER A 27 -18.61 -0.15 28.98
N GLY A 28 -18.56 -1.05 27.99
CA GLY A 28 -19.41 -1.01 26.80
C GLY A 28 -19.11 0.13 25.82
N ARG A 29 -18.19 1.05 26.17
CA ARG A 29 -17.87 2.23 25.38
C ARG A 29 -17.19 1.84 24.06
N ILE A 30 -17.77 2.27 22.94
CA ILE A 30 -17.10 2.26 21.63
C ILE A 30 -15.99 3.32 21.63
N LEU A 31 -14.79 2.94 21.20
CA LEU A 31 -13.65 3.84 21.12
C LEU A 31 -13.76 4.68 19.84
N SER A 32 -13.57 5.99 19.97
CA SER A 32 -13.44 6.88 18.83
C SER A 32 -12.13 6.60 18.10
N ASN A 33 -12.21 6.39 16.79
CA ASN A 33 -11.02 6.27 15.96
C ASN A 33 -10.54 7.64 15.49
N ARG A 34 -9.24 7.71 15.18
CA ARG A 34 -8.59 8.88 14.60
C ARG A 34 -7.78 8.47 13.36
N PRO A 35 -7.91 9.13 12.22
CA PRO A 35 -7.06 8.85 11.07
C PRO A 35 -5.62 9.25 11.38
N ASP A 36 -4.64 8.51 10.83
CA ASP A 36 -3.24 8.94 10.79
C ASP A 36 -2.98 9.89 9.60
N ASN A 37 -1.74 10.39 9.48
CA ASN A 37 -1.32 11.26 8.38
C ASN A 37 -1.46 10.61 6.99
N LYS A 38 -1.67 9.29 6.93
CA LYS A 38 -1.90 8.51 5.71
C LYS A 38 -3.39 8.14 5.53
N GLY A 39 -4.29 8.57 6.42
CA GLY A 39 -5.72 8.31 6.39
C GLY A 39 -6.17 6.99 7.03
N TYR A 40 -5.27 6.19 7.61
CA TYR A 40 -5.66 4.94 8.27
C TYR A 40 -6.23 5.19 9.67
N CYS A 41 -7.43 4.65 9.94
CA CYS A 41 -8.05 4.74 11.25
C CYS A 41 -7.24 4.00 12.33
N ARG A 42 -6.95 4.70 13.42
CA ARG A 42 -6.22 4.20 14.59
C ARG A 42 -7.01 4.41 15.87
N ILE A 43 -6.71 3.56 16.85
CA ILE A 43 -7.22 3.63 18.23
C ILE A 43 -6.07 3.44 19.20
N SER A 44 -6.19 4.04 20.38
CA SER A 44 -5.23 3.86 21.47
C SER A 44 -5.88 3.03 22.56
N ILE A 45 -5.24 1.92 22.96
CA ILE A 45 -5.72 1.07 24.06
C ILE A 45 -4.62 0.91 25.09
N ASN A 46 -5.03 0.75 26.34
CA ASN A 46 -4.12 0.40 27.41
C ASN A 46 -3.62 -1.04 27.22
N VAL A 47 -2.32 -1.25 27.28
CA VAL A 47 -1.65 -2.55 27.26
C VAL A 47 -0.64 -2.51 28.41
N ASP A 48 -0.90 -3.29 29.45
CA ASP A 48 -0.05 -3.40 30.65
C ASP A 48 0.31 -2.03 31.26
N GLY A 49 -0.70 -1.17 31.43
CA GLY A 49 -0.54 0.15 32.04
C GLY A 49 -0.05 1.25 31.09
N LYS A 50 0.33 0.93 29.85
CA LYS A 50 0.77 1.91 28.85
C LYS A 50 -0.19 1.97 27.65
N TYR A 51 -0.52 3.18 27.19
CA TYR A 51 -1.33 3.32 25.98
C TYR A 51 -0.49 3.05 24.74
N LYS A 52 -0.99 2.16 23.87
CA LYS A 52 -0.39 1.83 22.58
C LYS A 52 -1.41 2.07 21.48
N ASP A 53 -0.94 2.60 20.36
CA ASP A 53 -1.77 2.85 19.21
C ASP A 53 -1.79 1.65 18.25
N PHE A 54 -2.97 1.29 17.79
CA PHE A 54 -3.22 0.22 16.83
C PHE A 54 -3.98 0.74 15.62
N LYS A 55 -3.73 0.14 14.46
CA LYS A 55 -4.50 0.37 13.24
C LYS A 55 -5.70 -0.56 13.20
N ILE A 56 -6.90 -0.01 12.95
CA ILE A 56 -8.14 -0.80 13.03
C ILE A 56 -8.18 -1.91 11.99
N HIS A 57 -7.85 -1.64 10.72
CA HIS A 57 -7.81 -2.68 9.68
C HIS A 57 -6.89 -3.85 10.06
N ARG A 58 -5.76 -3.61 10.76
CA ARG A 58 -4.90 -4.68 11.26
C ARG A 58 -5.59 -5.50 12.34
N LEU A 59 -6.23 -4.84 13.30
CA LEU A 59 -6.99 -5.55 14.34
C LEU A 59 -8.10 -6.40 13.74
N VAL A 60 -8.82 -5.88 12.74
CA VAL A 60 -9.89 -6.63 12.06
C VAL A 60 -9.30 -7.81 11.30
N ALA A 61 -8.32 -7.59 10.43
CA ALA A 61 -7.72 -8.64 9.62
C ALA A 61 -7.10 -9.76 10.45
N GLU A 62 -6.36 -9.43 11.52
CA GLU A 62 -5.76 -10.42 12.42
C GLU A 62 -6.80 -11.27 13.19
N ASN A 63 -8.04 -10.79 13.33
CA ASN A 63 -9.08 -11.49 14.08
C ASN A 63 -10.12 -12.18 13.18
N PHE A 64 -10.39 -11.68 11.98
CA PHE A 64 -11.50 -12.15 11.13
C PHE A 64 -11.04 -12.76 9.79
N ILE A 65 -9.76 -12.61 9.42
CA ILE A 65 -9.27 -13.04 8.10
C ILE A 65 -8.11 -14.01 8.30
N LEU A 66 -8.29 -15.24 7.84
CA LEU A 66 -7.21 -16.21 7.79
C LEU A 66 -6.15 -15.72 6.79
N ASN A 67 -4.91 -15.64 7.25
CA ASN A 67 -3.77 -15.42 6.37
C ASN A 67 -3.24 -16.78 5.92
N ASP A 68 -3.49 -17.14 4.66
CA ASP A 68 -3.07 -18.40 4.03
C ASP A 68 -1.56 -18.46 3.79
N LYS A 69 -0.86 -17.32 3.73
CA LYS A 69 0.59 -17.25 3.51
C LYS A 69 1.25 -16.17 4.38
N PRO A 70 1.35 -16.36 5.71
CA PRO A 70 1.81 -15.31 6.64
C PRO A 70 3.21 -14.74 6.36
N HIS A 71 4.09 -15.53 5.77
CA HIS A 71 5.46 -15.11 5.43
C HIS A 71 5.53 -14.28 4.13
N GLU A 72 4.54 -14.41 3.24
CA GLU A 72 4.51 -13.70 1.96
C GLU A 72 3.53 -12.51 2.01
N LYS A 73 2.34 -12.73 2.58
CA LYS A 73 1.24 -11.76 2.65
C LYS A 73 1.28 -10.99 3.96
N THR A 74 2.18 -10.03 4.03
CA THR A 74 2.48 -9.26 5.26
C THR A 74 1.75 -7.92 5.35
N GLU A 75 1.06 -7.51 4.28
CA GLU A 75 0.30 -6.26 4.20
C GLU A 75 -1.20 -6.50 4.09
N ILE A 76 -1.98 -5.49 4.46
CA ILE A 76 -3.45 -5.52 4.36
C ILE A 76 -3.87 -4.47 3.33
N ASN A 77 -4.64 -4.91 2.35
CA ASN A 77 -5.26 -4.05 1.35
C ASN A 77 -6.69 -3.68 1.75
N HIS A 78 -7.12 -2.48 1.38
CA HIS A 78 -8.53 -2.09 1.36
C HIS A 78 -9.03 -2.27 -0.07
N ILE A 79 -9.93 -3.22 -0.31
CA ILE A 79 -10.36 -3.62 -1.66
C ILE A 79 -10.97 -2.42 -2.42
N ASP A 80 -11.76 -1.60 -1.72
CA ASP A 80 -12.36 -0.37 -2.26
C ASP A 80 -11.42 0.86 -2.28
N GLY A 81 -10.21 0.74 -1.74
CA GLY A 81 -9.26 1.86 -1.58
C GLY A 81 -9.59 2.87 -0.48
N VAL A 82 -10.71 2.69 0.25
CA VAL A 82 -11.19 3.60 1.30
C VAL A 82 -10.67 3.16 2.67
N LYS A 83 -9.65 3.86 3.17
CA LYS A 83 -8.93 3.52 4.42
C LYS A 83 -9.78 3.59 5.70
N SER A 84 -10.93 4.25 5.66
CA SER A 84 -11.91 4.31 6.75
C SER A 84 -12.88 3.13 6.75
N ASN A 85 -13.04 2.42 5.62
CA ASN A 85 -13.87 1.23 5.52
C ASN A 85 -13.10 0.00 6.05
N ASN A 86 -13.18 -0.21 7.36
CA ASN A 86 -12.46 -1.28 8.05
C ASN A 86 -13.29 -2.58 8.19
N SER A 87 -14.36 -2.76 7.39
CA SER A 87 -15.10 -4.02 7.37
C SER A 87 -14.20 -5.17 6.93
N PHE A 88 -14.28 -6.33 7.58
CA PHE A 88 -13.44 -7.48 7.23
C PHE A 88 -13.67 -7.96 5.78
N LEU A 89 -14.86 -7.76 5.23
CA LEU A 89 -15.17 -8.07 3.82
C LEU A 89 -14.44 -7.15 2.84
N ASN A 90 -13.98 -5.99 3.30
CA ASN A 90 -13.24 -5.01 2.51
C ASN A 90 -11.72 -5.14 2.68
N LEU A 91 -11.25 -6.12 3.46
CA LEU A 91 -9.84 -6.28 3.77
C LEU A 91 -9.33 -7.61 3.23
N GLU A 92 -8.08 -7.63 2.80
CA GLU A 92 -7.40 -8.85 2.38
C GLU A 92 -5.91 -8.80 2.71
N TRP A 93 -5.33 -9.95 3.04
CA TRP A 93 -3.88 -10.10 3.19
C TRP A 93 -3.23 -10.20 1.80
N ILE A 94 -2.27 -9.32 1.53
CA ILE A 94 -1.56 -9.26 0.25
C ILE A 94 -0.05 -9.19 0.45
N THR A 95 0.67 -9.58 -0.60
CA THR A 95 2.12 -9.43 -0.65
C THR A 95 2.51 -7.96 -0.88
N PRO A 96 3.70 -7.52 -0.44
CA PRO A 96 4.20 -6.18 -0.74
C PRO A 96 4.25 -5.85 -2.24
N SER A 97 4.55 -6.85 -3.08
CA SER A 97 4.57 -6.72 -4.54
C SER A 97 3.17 -6.44 -5.11
N GLN A 98 2.15 -7.16 -4.63
CA GLN A 98 0.75 -6.89 -5.00
C GLN A 98 0.32 -5.49 -4.55
N ASN A 99 0.73 -5.06 -3.35
CA ASN A 99 0.38 -3.73 -2.82
C ASN A 99 0.96 -2.62 -3.72
N MET A 100 2.22 -2.77 -4.13
CA MET A 100 2.88 -1.83 -5.03
C MET A 100 2.19 -1.77 -6.40
N LYS A 101 1.84 -2.93 -6.98
CA LYS A 101 1.08 -2.99 -8.24
C LYS A 101 -0.29 -2.33 -8.13
N HIS A 102 -1.01 -2.59 -7.03
CA HIS A 102 -2.29 -1.96 -6.76
C HIS A 102 -2.15 -0.44 -6.61
N ALA A 103 -1.17 0.04 -5.84
CA ALA A 103 -0.91 1.47 -5.67
C ALA A 103 -0.53 2.16 -7.00
N PHE A 104 0.19 1.47 -7.89
CA PHE A 104 0.49 1.96 -9.23
C PHE A 104 -0.79 2.07 -10.09
N LYS A 105 -1.57 0.99 -10.16
CA LYS A 105 -2.84 0.94 -10.91
C LYS A 105 -3.85 1.97 -10.42
N SER A 106 -3.93 2.18 -9.12
CA SER A 106 -4.85 3.12 -8.48
C SER A 106 -4.35 4.57 -8.50
N GLY A 107 -3.22 4.86 -9.16
CA GLY A 107 -2.67 6.22 -9.31
C GLY A 107 -2.12 6.84 -8.02
N LEU A 108 -1.97 6.06 -6.94
CA LEU A 108 -1.48 6.52 -5.64
C LEU A 108 0.05 6.75 -5.63
N HIS A 109 0.77 6.18 -6.61
CA HIS A 109 2.16 6.50 -6.87
C HIS A 109 2.27 7.73 -7.79
N SER A 110 2.17 8.92 -7.20
CA SER A 110 2.14 10.20 -7.91
C SER A 110 3.50 10.71 -8.42
N HIS A 111 4.61 10.01 -8.18
CA HIS A 111 5.98 10.47 -8.51
C HIS A 111 6.71 9.55 -9.51
N VAL A 112 5.96 8.95 -10.44
CA VAL A 112 6.51 8.17 -11.55
C VAL A 112 6.38 9.00 -12.83
N GLY A 113 7.25 8.80 -13.82
CA GLY A 113 7.11 9.59 -15.05
C GLY A 113 7.58 11.01 -14.89
N GLU A 114 6.89 11.88 -15.60
CA GLU A 114 7.08 13.33 -15.61
C GLU A 114 6.73 14.01 -14.28
N LYS A 115 6.06 13.29 -13.38
CA LYS A 115 5.75 13.78 -12.03
C LYS A 115 6.91 13.62 -11.03
N ASN A 116 8.02 12.99 -11.43
CA ASN A 116 9.23 12.94 -10.62
C ASN A 116 10.03 14.24 -10.82
N SER A 117 10.26 15.01 -9.76
CA SER A 117 11.06 16.25 -9.86
C SER A 117 12.52 16.04 -10.23
N ASN A 118 13.05 14.82 -10.05
CA ASN A 118 14.41 14.42 -10.48
C ASN A 118 14.42 13.82 -11.90
N LEU A 119 13.46 14.20 -12.75
CA LEU A 119 13.33 13.65 -14.09
C LEU A 119 14.55 13.99 -14.95
N THR A 120 15.31 12.98 -15.36
CA THR A 120 16.40 13.16 -16.32
C THR A 120 15.90 13.18 -17.78
N LEU A 121 14.80 12.49 -18.08
CA LEU A 121 14.23 12.38 -19.44
C LEU A 121 12.70 12.34 -19.42
N SER A 122 12.06 13.08 -20.33
CA SER A 122 10.61 13.03 -20.55
C SER A 122 10.16 11.67 -21.08
N ASP A 123 8.88 11.35 -20.91
CA ASP A 123 8.32 10.09 -21.42
C ASP A 123 8.39 10.05 -22.95
N GLU A 124 8.20 11.19 -23.62
CA GLU A 124 8.40 11.34 -25.07
C GLU A 124 9.84 11.00 -25.50
N SER A 125 10.85 11.46 -24.75
CA SER A 125 12.26 11.16 -25.05
C SER A 125 12.55 9.66 -24.90
N VAL A 126 11.95 9.02 -23.91
CA VAL A 126 12.07 7.57 -23.70
C VAL A 126 11.42 6.80 -24.87
N LEU A 127 10.23 7.22 -25.32
CA LEU A 127 9.57 6.61 -26.48
C LEU A 127 10.41 6.76 -27.76
N LYS A 128 11.02 7.93 -27.99
CA LYS A 128 11.96 8.15 -29.10
C LYS A 128 13.19 7.26 -29.02
N ILE A 129 13.71 6.99 -27.82
CA ILE A 129 14.81 6.04 -27.62
C ILE A 129 14.36 4.62 -27.99
N TRP A 130 13.18 4.21 -27.53
CA TRP A 130 12.66 2.85 -27.77
C TRP A 130 12.23 2.58 -29.21
N SER A 131 11.91 3.62 -29.98
CA SER A 131 11.64 3.54 -31.41
C SER A 131 12.90 3.70 -32.28
N SER A 132 14.09 3.82 -31.68
CA SER A 132 15.35 4.04 -32.38
C SER A 132 16.28 2.82 -32.27
N ASP A 133 17.16 2.65 -33.25
CA ASP A 133 18.23 1.64 -33.23
C ASP A 133 19.51 2.12 -32.53
N LEU A 134 19.40 3.15 -31.68
CA LEU A 134 20.57 3.70 -30.99
C LEU A 134 21.12 2.69 -29.98
N THR A 135 22.44 2.51 -30.02
CA THR A 135 23.16 1.72 -29.03
C THR A 135 23.13 2.42 -27.66
N PRO A 136 23.30 1.70 -26.54
CA PRO A 136 23.39 2.30 -25.21
C PRO A 136 24.44 3.41 -25.11
N LYS A 137 25.56 3.30 -25.84
CA LYS A 137 26.60 4.33 -25.89
C LYS A 137 26.09 5.61 -26.55
N GLN A 138 25.49 5.49 -27.72
CA GLN A 138 24.90 6.63 -28.45
C GLN A 138 23.77 7.30 -27.66
N VAL A 139 22.93 6.51 -26.96
CA VAL A 139 21.88 7.04 -26.09
C VAL A 139 22.49 7.81 -24.91
N ALA A 140 23.53 7.28 -24.27
CA ALA A 140 24.20 7.93 -23.15
C ALA A 140 24.76 9.31 -23.54
N GLU A 141 25.45 9.37 -24.67
CA GLU A 141 26.05 10.60 -25.21
C GLU A 141 24.96 11.60 -25.64
N LYS A 142 23.99 11.15 -26.46
CA LYS A 142 22.94 12.02 -27.03
C LYS A 142 22.05 12.67 -25.97
N TYR A 143 21.74 11.94 -24.92
CA TYR A 143 20.81 12.39 -23.88
C TYR A 143 21.52 12.83 -22.59
N ASN A 144 22.86 12.87 -22.59
CA ASN A 144 23.70 13.22 -21.44
C ASN A 144 23.30 12.45 -20.16
N ILE A 145 23.20 11.13 -20.29
CA ILE A 145 22.86 10.22 -19.18
C ILE A 145 23.96 9.19 -18.97
N SER A 146 23.97 8.56 -17.78
CA SER A 146 24.94 7.50 -17.52
C SER A 146 24.73 6.31 -18.46
N TYR A 147 25.84 5.69 -18.88
CA TYR A 147 25.82 4.49 -19.73
C TYR A 147 24.98 3.34 -19.14
N GLY A 148 25.04 3.17 -17.82
CA GLY A 148 24.23 2.18 -17.11
C GLY A 148 22.73 2.47 -17.22
N TYR A 149 22.32 3.74 -17.11
CA TYR A 149 20.92 4.12 -17.29
C TYR A 149 20.46 3.96 -18.74
N ALA A 150 21.29 4.39 -19.71
CA ALA A 150 21.04 4.19 -21.13
C ALA A 150 20.86 2.71 -21.49
N THR A 151 21.70 1.83 -20.94
CA THR A 151 21.60 0.38 -21.15
C THR A 151 20.25 -0.17 -20.64
N ARG A 152 19.82 0.24 -19.45
CA ARG A 152 18.53 -0.18 -18.88
C ARG A 152 17.35 0.37 -19.68
N LEU A 153 17.45 1.58 -20.23
CA LEU A 153 16.45 2.17 -21.11
C LEU A 153 16.33 1.39 -22.41
N VAL A 154 17.42 1.17 -23.15
CA VAL A 154 17.41 0.42 -24.42
C VAL A 154 16.86 -1.00 -24.22
N LYS A 155 17.21 -1.66 -23.10
CA LYS A 155 16.67 -2.98 -22.75
C LYS A 155 15.24 -2.96 -22.17
N LYS A 156 14.57 -1.80 -22.15
CA LYS A 156 13.20 -1.61 -21.62
C LYS A 156 13.02 -2.10 -20.17
N GLN A 157 14.08 -2.06 -19.38
CA GLN A 157 14.09 -2.55 -17.99
C GLN A 157 13.57 -1.52 -16.97
N VAL A 158 13.52 -0.25 -17.37
CA VAL A 158 12.97 0.88 -16.62
C VAL A 158 11.79 1.47 -17.39
N ARG A 159 11.00 2.36 -16.77
CA ARG A 159 9.85 3.03 -17.42
C ARG A 159 8.78 2.08 -17.95
N ARG A 160 8.66 0.88 -17.38
CA ARG A 160 7.81 -0.22 -17.89
C ARG A 160 6.32 0.13 -18.04
N TYR A 161 5.82 1.12 -17.30
CA TYR A 161 4.44 1.59 -17.45
C TYR A 161 4.12 2.14 -18.84
N LEU A 162 5.13 2.64 -19.57
CA LEU A 162 4.99 3.06 -20.96
C LEU A 162 4.79 1.89 -21.93
N LEU A 163 5.01 0.65 -21.50
CA LEU A 163 4.77 -0.56 -22.29
C LEU A 163 3.34 -1.11 -22.11
N GLU A 164 2.64 -0.66 -21.06
CA GLU A 164 1.30 -1.13 -20.69
C GLU A 164 0.21 -0.13 -21.12
N SER A 165 0.56 0.88 -21.92
CA SER A 165 -0.30 1.99 -22.35
C SER A 165 -0.87 1.79 -23.77
N ASP A 166 -1.22 0.56 -24.14
CA ASP A 166 -1.96 0.21 -25.37
C ASP A 166 -3.40 -0.21 -25.04
#